data_AF-A0AAD4A037-F1
#
_entry.id   AF-A0AAD4A037-F1
#
_cell.length_a   1.000
_cell.length_b   1.000
_cell.length_c   1.000
_cell.angle_alpha   90.00
_cell.angle_beta   90.00
_cell.angle_gamma   90.00
#
_symmetry.space_group_name_H-M   'P 1'
#
loop_
_entity.id
_entity.type
_entity.pdbx_description
1 polymer ?
#
loop_
_entity_poly.entity_id
_entity_poly.type
_entity_poly.pdbx_seq_one_letter_code
_entity_poly.pdbx_strand_id
1 'polypeptide(L)'
;MHNGDGLPAAHATRPRRRRRALVLIGALVIVVLVLVAIEVTRRTLAEQEDARTDPAFYALPTPLPRDDPGEIIRIAPIESAPVGTSAWRVIYHSRDQAGADIPVSGVVIVPNGPVPDGGRTIVSWGHPTTGAATRCAPSLGMDPFEYIEGMHELLAEGYAIAATDYPGLGVEGASSYLLGIPESNSVLDIVRAARRIDGAGVSDRVVLWGHSQGGQAVLFAAERAAEYAHELTIEGVAVAAPAANLNALMTDDIVNLSGVTIASFAIPAYEAAYAEQYGSEAITDVLTPAGLSATPDMAALCLLTQNAQIHAIADPLVGRYVRSDPATTEPWQTMLQENSAGNSPLRVPVFVGQGEADELVLPSATEGYVKLLCTQSTEVTFHRYPDVTHGLAAYAALPDLLLWLPTLGGGRPAADGCD
;
A
#
# COMPACT_ATOMS: atom_id res chain seq x y z
N MET A 1 86.86 11.31 -37.99
CA MET A 1 85.94 10.16 -38.15
C MET A 1 85.76 9.51 -36.78
N HIS A 2 84.50 9.17 -36.48
CA HIS A 2 84.01 8.26 -35.42
C HIS A 2 83.92 8.74 -33.96
N ASN A 3 82.68 8.95 -33.52
CA ASN A 3 81.95 8.26 -32.43
C ASN A 3 80.82 9.23 -31.99
N GLY A 4 79.54 8.90 -31.87
CA GLY A 4 78.86 7.62 -31.67
C GLY A 4 78.00 7.72 -30.40
N ASP A 5 77.02 8.63 -30.38
CA ASP A 5 76.16 8.90 -29.21
C ASP A 5 74.91 8.01 -29.23
N GLY A 6 74.78 7.14 -28.21
CA GLY A 6 73.57 6.38 -27.91
C GLY A 6 72.86 6.94 -26.66
N LEU A 7 71.57 7.27 -26.80
CA LEU A 7 70.69 7.71 -25.71
C LEU A 7 70.26 6.56 -24.79
N PRO A 8 70.05 6.78 -23.47
CA PRO A 8 69.59 5.74 -22.55
C PRO A 8 68.06 5.54 -22.57
N ALA A 9 67.64 4.27 -22.46
CA ALA A 9 66.25 3.82 -22.42
C ALA A 9 65.56 4.07 -21.06
N ALA A 10 64.33 4.60 -21.11
CA ALA A 10 63.47 4.74 -19.94
C ALA A 10 62.82 3.39 -19.55
N HIS A 11 63.06 2.92 -18.33
CA HIS A 11 62.44 1.72 -17.78
C HIS A 11 60.94 1.92 -17.48
N ALA A 12 60.09 1.13 -18.14
CA ALA A 12 58.65 1.05 -17.89
C ALA A 12 58.32 0.19 -16.66
N THR A 13 58.16 0.81 -15.48
CA THR A 13 57.76 0.16 -14.21
C THR A 13 56.24 0.17 -13.95
N ARG A 14 55.39 -0.04 -14.97
CA ARG A 14 53.92 0.00 -14.85
C ARG A 14 53.10 -1.32 -14.75
N PRO A 15 53.62 -2.56 -14.93
CA PRO A 15 52.76 -3.76 -14.99
C PRO A 15 52.37 -4.35 -13.62
N ARG A 16 53.20 -4.20 -12.58
CA ARG A 16 52.96 -4.81 -11.25
C ARG A 16 51.83 -4.14 -10.45
N ARG A 17 51.67 -2.81 -10.56
CA ARG A 17 50.58 -2.07 -9.88
C ARG A 17 49.21 -2.42 -10.45
N ARG A 18 49.09 -2.56 -11.78
CA ARG A 18 47.84 -2.97 -12.44
C ARG A 18 47.40 -4.39 -12.05
N ARG A 19 48.33 -5.35 -11.99
CA ARG A 19 48.02 -6.72 -11.54
C ARG A 19 47.55 -6.76 -10.07
N ARG A 20 48.18 -5.99 -9.17
CA ARG A 20 47.73 -5.90 -7.76
C ARG A 20 46.34 -5.27 -7.63
N ALA A 21 46.07 -4.21 -8.39
CA ALA A 21 44.73 -3.59 -8.41
C ALA A 21 43.65 -4.55 -8.92
N LEU A 22 43.93 -5.30 -10.00
CA LEU A 22 42.99 -6.31 -10.53
C LEU A 22 42.73 -7.46 -9.56
N VAL A 23 43.77 -7.93 -8.84
CA VAL A 23 43.61 -8.96 -7.80
C VAL A 23 42.78 -8.45 -6.63
N LEU A 24 42.99 -7.20 -6.19
CA LEU A 24 42.20 -6.58 -5.12
C LEU A 24 40.74 -6.39 -5.53
N ILE A 25 40.48 -5.93 -6.76
CA ILE A 25 39.12 -5.81 -7.31
C ILE A 25 38.46 -7.18 -7.40
N GLY A 26 39.16 -8.20 -7.92
CA GLY A 26 38.64 -9.56 -8.01
C GLY A 26 38.32 -10.16 -6.63
N ALA A 27 39.19 -9.94 -5.64
CA ALA A 27 38.94 -10.36 -4.26
C ALA A 27 37.74 -9.65 -3.65
N LEU A 28 37.60 -8.34 -3.86
CA LEU A 28 36.45 -7.57 -3.38
C LEU A 28 35.15 -8.08 -4.02
N VAL A 29 35.13 -8.31 -5.33
CA VAL A 29 33.96 -8.86 -6.04
C VAL A 29 33.58 -10.23 -5.47
N ILE A 30 34.55 -11.12 -5.23
CA ILE A 30 34.27 -12.43 -4.62
C ILE A 30 33.67 -12.27 -3.22
N VAL A 31 34.20 -11.36 -2.40
CA VAL A 31 33.66 -11.08 -1.07
C VAL A 31 32.21 -10.57 -1.16
N VAL A 32 31.92 -9.63 -2.05
CA VAL A 32 30.55 -9.13 -2.27
C VAL A 32 29.63 -10.26 -2.72
N LEU A 33 30.03 -11.08 -3.69
CA LEU A 33 29.23 -12.21 -4.16
C LEU A 33 28.96 -13.24 -3.07
N VAL A 34 29.94 -13.52 -2.20
CA VAL A 34 29.77 -14.41 -1.05
C VAL A 34 28.80 -13.81 -0.04
N LEU A 35 28.91 -12.52 0.28
CA LEU A 35 27.98 -11.84 1.19
C LEU A 35 26.55 -11.82 0.64
N VAL A 36 26.38 -11.55 -0.65
CA VAL A 36 25.08 -11.63 -1.33
C VAL A 36 24.53 -13.05 -1.28
N ALA A 37 25.35 -14.07 -1.57
CA ALA A 37 24.91 -15.46 -1.50
C ALA A 37 24.51 -15.89 -0.08
N ILE A 38 25.25 -15.44 0.95
CA ILE A 38 24.91 -15.68 2.36
C ILE A 38 23.58 -15.01 2.70
N GLU A 39 23.38 -13.76 2.28
CA GLU A 39 22.14 -13.02 2.56
C GLU A 39 20.93 -13.64 1.85
N VAL A 40 21.07 -13.98 0.57
CA VAL A 40 20.02 -14.71 -0.17
C VAL A 40 19.70 -16.02 0.53
N THR A 41 20.71 -16.79 0.97
CA THR A 41 20.48 -18.05 1.68
C THR A 41 19.78 -17.83 3.03
N ARG A 42 20.21 -16.82 3.82
CA ARG A 42 19.57 -16.46 5.09
C ARG A 42 18.10 -16.13 4.87
N ARG A 43 17.83 -15.20 3.94
CA ARG A 43 16.49 -14.73 3.62
C ARG A 43 15.61 -15.87 3.13
N THR A 44 16.07 -16.69 2.19
CA THR A 44 15.29 -17.85 1.70
C THR A 44 14.96 -18.86 2.81
N LEU A 45 15.89 -19.13 3.74
CA LEU A 45 15.61 -20.03 4.86
C LEU A 45 14.58 -19.45 5.84
N ALA A 46 14.72 -18.16 6.16
CA ALA A 46 13.79 -17.45 7.04
C ALA A 46 12.41 -17.26 6.38
N GLU A 47 12.36 -16.93 5.09
CA GLU A 47 11.12 -16.87 4.31
C GLU A 47 10.41 -18.22 4.29
N GLN A 48 11.13 -19.34 4.18
CA GLN A 48 10.50 -20.66 4.28
C GLN A 48 9.93 -20.94 5.67
N GLU A 49 10.48 -20.35 6.72
CA GLU A 49 9.96 -20.45 8.08
C GLU A 49 8.76 -19.51 8.30
N ASP A 50 8.82 -18.28 7.79
CA ASP A 50 7.74 -17.29 7.84
C ASP A 50 6.56 -17.66 6.91
N ALA A 51 6.84 -18.16 5.70
CA ALA A 51 5.86 -18.59 4.70
C ALA A 51 5.28 -19.98 4.99
N ARG A 52 5.89 -20.76 5.90
CA ARG A 52 5.12 -21.74 6.66
C ARG A 52 4.22 -20.95 7.59
N THR A 53 3.16 -20.41 7.00
CA THR A 53 2.05 -19.75 7.68
C THR A 53 1.79 -20.51 8.95
N ASP A 54 2.11 -19.96 10.12
CA ASP A 54 1.73 -20.59 11.38
C ASP A 54 0.22 -20.42 11.47
N PRO A 55 -0.59 -21.47 11.18
CA PRO A 55 -2.03 -21.30 11.20
C PRO A 55 -2.51 -21.00 12.62
N ALA A 56 -1.70 -21.31 13.65
CA ALA A 56 -1.99 -20.97 15.03
C ALA A 56 -1.87 -19.47 15.31
N PHE A 57 -1.04 -18.73 14.57
CA PHE A 57 -0.95 -17.27 14.70
C PHE A 57 -2.28 -16.60 14.30
N TYR A 58 -2.88 -17.07 13.21
CA TYR A 58 -4.13 -16.54 12.66
C TYR A 58 -5.40 -17.19 13.25
N ALA A 59 -5.25 -18.26 14.04
CA ALA A 59 -6.36 -18.89 14.75
C ALA A 59 -6.76 -18.09 16.00
N LEU A 60 -7.73 -17.20 15.83
CA LEU A 60 -8.26 -16.34 16.90
C LEU A 60 -9.44 -16.98 17.64
N PRO A 61 -9.69 -16.62 18.91
CA PRO A 61 -10.89 -17.06 19.62
C PRO A 61 -12.17 -16.49 18.98
N THR A 62 -13.24 -17.27 19.02
CA THR A 62 -14.59 -16.84 18.60
C THR A 62 -15.56 -17.02 19.77
N PRO A 63 -16.19 -15.94 20.30
CA PRO A 63 -16.03 -14.55 19.88
C PRO A 63 -14.67 -13.95 20.29
N LEU A 64 -14.22 -12.94 19.54
CA LEU A 64 -13.05 -12.14 19.90
C LEU A 64 -13.36 -11.35 21.18
N PRO A 65 -12.53 -11.44 22.25
CA PRO A 65 -12.67 -10.58 23.43
C PRO A 65 -12.54 -9.12 23.01
N ARG A 66 -13.45 -8.24 23.46
CA ARG A 66 -13.44 -6.85 23.01
C ARG A 66 -12.26 -6.08 23.61
N ASP A 67 -11.61 -5.25 22.79
CA ASP A 67 -10.57 -4.31 23.24
C ASP A 67 -10.57 -3.02 22.41
N ASP A 68 -9.77 -2.04 22.83
CA ASP A 68 -9.64 -0.75 22.15
C ASP A 68 -8.95 -0.86 20.79
N PRO A 69 -9.29 0.00 19.81
CA PRO A 69 -8.64 -0.02 18.50
C PRO A 69 -7.11 0.15 18.61
N GLY A 70 -6.39 -0.66 17.84
CA GLY A 70 -4.92 -0.74 17.85
C GLY A 70 -4.31 -1.53 19.00
N GLU A 71 -5.09 -2.12 19.92
CA GLU A 71 -4.57 -3.09 20.88
C GLU A 71 -4.11 -4.36 20.17
N ILE A 72 -2.96 -4.90 20.59
CA ILE A 72 -2.33 -6.06 19.94
C ILE A 72 -2.97 -7.36 20.46
N ILE A 73 -3.56 -8.13 19.56
CA ILE A 73 -4.09 -9.48 19.82
C ILE A 73 -2.95 -10.51 19.73
N ARG A 74 -2.11 -10.41 18.70
CA ARG A 74 -0.95 -11.28 18.46
C ARG A 74 0.18 -10.48 17.83
N ILE A 75 1.41 -10.88 18.15
CA ILE A 75 2.62 -10.34 17.56
C ILE A 75 3.66 -11.44 17.40
N ALA A 76 4.34 -11.45 16.27
CA ALA A 76 5.47 -12.35 15.99
C ALA A 76 6.55 -11.58 15.19
N PRO A 77 7.85 -11.76 15.51
CA PRO A 77 8.91 -11.23 14.65
C PRO A 77 8.85 -11.89 13.26
N ILE A 78 9.31 -11.17 12.24
CA ILE A 78 9.52 -11.71 10.89
C ILE A 78 11.02 -11.83 10.68
N GLU A 79 11.54 -13.05 10.75
CA GLU A 79 12.99 -13.32 10.71
C GLU A 79 13.58 -13.08 9.31
N SER A 80 12.74 -13.13 8.27
CA SER A 80 13.11 -12.81 6.88
C SER A 80 13.27 -11.32 6.60
N ALA A 81 13.06 -10.44 7.59
CA ALA A 81 13.22 -8.99 7.43
C ALA A 81 14.57 -8.61 6.77
N PRO A 82 14.57 -7.59 5.88
CA PRO A 82 15.78 -7.10 5.26
C PRO A 82 16.88 -6.74 6.26
N VAL A 83 18.15 -6.95 5.90
CA VAL A 83 19.27 -6.57 6.77
C VAL A 83 19.21 -5.08 7.10
N GLY A 84 19.37 -4.78 8.39
CA GLY A 84 19.29 -3.41 8.89
C GLY A 84 17.90 -2.98 9.30
N THR A 85 16.91 -3.88 9.25
CA THR A 85 15.56 -3.65 9.77
C THR A 85 15.18 -4.68 10.83
N SER A 86 14.13 -4.35 11.57
CA SER A 86 13.36 -5.30 12.39
C SER A 86 11.91 -5.21 11.92
N ALA A 87 11.23 -6.35 11.85
CA ALA A 87 9.85 -6.39 11.42
C ALA A 87 9.03 -7.33 12.30
N TRP A 88 7.74 -6.99 12.44
CA TRP A 88 6.77 -7.78 13.18
C TRP A 88 5.50 -7.93 12.37
N ARG A 89 4.98 -9.16 12.38
CA ARG A 89 3.61 -9.45 11.99
C ARG A 89 2.72 -9.21 13.21
N VAL A 90 1.63 -8.50 13.02
CA VAL A 90 0.68 -8.17 14.08
C VAL A 90 -0.74 -8.56 13.68
N ILE A 91 -1.54 -8.93 14.67
CA ILE A 91 -3.00 -8.91 14.60
C ILE A 91 -3.47 -7.96 15.70
N TYR A 92 -4.31 -6.99 15.36
CA TYR A 92 -4.74 -5.93 16.25
C TYR A 92 -6.24 -5.66 16.13
N HIS A 93 -6.81 -5.05 17.17
CA HIS A 93 -8.21 -4.65 17.20
C HIS A 93 -8.47 -3.46 16.28
N SER A 94 -9.56 -3.49 15.51
CA SER A 94 -10.04 -2.40 14.66
C SER A 94 -11.57 -2.32 14.72
N ARG A 95 -12.19 -1.50 13.87
CA ARG A 95 -13.63 -1.33 13.80
C ARG A 95 -14.16 -1.47 12.38
N ASP A 96 -15.22 -2.25 12.23
CA ASP A 96 -15.93 -2.42 10.96
C ASP A 96 -16.82 -1.20 10.64
N GLN A 97 -17.59 -1.30 9.55
CA GLN A 97 -18.55 -0.28 9.10
C GLN A 97 -19.57 0.11 10.20
N ALA A 98 -20.01 -0.85 11.00
CA ALA A 98 -21.00 -0.67 12.06
C ALA A 98 -20.38 -0.31 13.42
N GLY A 99 -19.04 -0.23 13.51
CA GLY A 99 -18.32 0.01 14.76
C GLY A 99 -18.16 -1.23 15.64
N ALA A 100 -18.41 -2.43 15.12
CA ALA A 100 -18.11 -3.67 15.84
C ALA A 100 -16.60 -3.90 15.91
N ASP A 101 -16.15 -4.56 16.98
CA ASP A 101 -14.75 -4.92 17.14
C ASP A 101 -14.39 -6.10 16.24
N ILE A 102 -13.34 -5.93 15.46
CA ILE A 102 -12.86 -6.91 14.48
C ILE A 102 -11.33 -7.02 14.54
N PRO A 103 -10.76 -8.19 14.24
CA PRO A 103 -9.32 -8.35 14.11
C PRO A 103 -8.86 -7.93 12.70
N VAL A 104 -7.72 -7.25 12.63
CA VAL A 104 -7.02 -6.92 11.37
C VAL A 104 -5.55 -7.29 11.52
N SER A 105 -4.95 -7.85 10.46
CA SER A 105 -3.52 -8.14 10.43
C SER A 105 -2.71 -7.09 9.68
N GLY A 106 -1.40 -7.12 9.86
CA GLY A 106 -0.47 -6.27 9.14
C GLY A 106 0.97 -6.53 9.54
N VAL A 107 1.85 -5.68 9.02
CA VAL A 107 3.29 -5.72 9.26
C VAL A 107 3.79 -4.35 9.72
N VAL A 108 4.64 -4.33 10.74
CA VAL A 108 5.37 -3.14 11.20
C VAL A 108 6.84 -3.35 10.94
N ILE A 109 7.51 -2.38 10.31
CA ILE A 109 8.91 -2.46 9.90
C ILE A 109 9.63 -1.20 10.38
N VAL A 110 10.78 -1.38 11.04
CA VAL A 110 11.59 -0.26 11.54
C VAL A 110 13.07 -0.43 11.15
N PRO A 111 13.80 0.65 10.88
CA PRO A 111 15.23 0.59 10.69
C PRO A 111 15.96 0.40 12.03
N ASN A 112 16.98 -0.47 12.07
CA ASN A 112 17.78 -0.80 13.26
C ASN A 112 18.72 0.34 13.71
N GLY A 113 18.71 1.48 13.00
CA GLY A 113 19.46 2.67 13.38
C GLY A 113 19.00 3.28 14.71
N PRO A 114 19.72 4.31 15.21
CA PRO A 114 19.33 5.03 16.42
C PRO A 114 17.91 5.59 16.32
N VAL A 115 17.14 5.47 17.40
CA VAL A 115 15.82 6.09 17.49
C VAL A 115 15.99 7.60 17.67
N PRO A 116 15.38 8.46 16.82
CA PRO A 116 15.41 9.91 17.03
C PRO A 116 14.75 10.33 18.34
N ASP A 117 15.12 11.50 18.85
CA ASP A 117 14.44 12.09 20.01
C ASP A 117 12.95 12.30 19.67
N GLY A 118 12.07 11.74 20.52
CA GLY A 118 10.62 11.76 20.29
C GLY A 118 10.07 10.62 19.41
N GLY A 119 10.93 9.71 18.93
CA GLY A 119 10.53 8.54 18.13
C GLY A 119 10.54 8.77 16.62
N ARG A 120 10.51 7.68 15.86
CA ARG A 120 10.41 7.70 14.39
C ARG A 120 9.02 8.15 13.94
N THR A 121 8.95 9.06 12.98
CA THR A 121 7.71 9.30 12.24
C THR A 121 7.33 8.00 11.51
N ILE A 122 6.04 7.65 11.55
CA ILE A 122 5.52 6.43 10.96
C ILE A 122 4.91 6.78 9.61
N VAL A 123 5.29 6.05 8.56
CA VAL A 123 4.52 5.99 7.32
C VAL A 123 3.47 4.90 7.50
N SER A 124 2.20 5.29 7.63
CA SER A 124 1.10 4.31 7.55
C SER A 124 0.79 4.08 6.09
N TRP A 125 1.07 2.87 5.62
CA TRP A 125 0.96 2.51 4.21
C TRP A 125 -0.29 1.69 3.97
N GLY A 126 -1.11 2.17 3.04
CA GLY A 126 -2.26 1.45 2.50
C GLY A 126 -1.91 0.79 1.18
N HIS A 127 -2.02 -0.54 1.11
CA HIS A 127 -1.68 -1.30 -0.10
C HIS A 127 -2.68 -1.08 -1.24
N PRO A 128 -2.26 -1.18 -2.52
CA PRO A 128 -3.16 -1.27 -3.66
C PRO A 128 -3.87 -2.64 -3.69
N THR A 129 -4.82 -2.84 -4.60
CA THR A 129 -5.61 -4.08 -4.66
C THR A 129 -4.73 -5.34 -4.73
N THR A 130 -4.85 -6.23 -3.73
CA THR A 130 -4.23 -7.57 -3.76
C THR A 130 -5.26 -8.70 -3.97
N GLY A 131 -6.53 -8.44 -3.65
CA GLY A 131 -7.67 -9.36 -3.73
C GLY A 131 -8.66 -9.08 -2.60
N ALA A 132 -9.69 -9.93 -2.47
CA ALA A 132 -10.72 -9.81 -1.42
C ALA A 132 -10.80 -11.03 -0.49
N ALA A 133 -10.08 -12.11 -0.79
CA ALA A 133 -10.05 -13.31 0.03
C ALA A 133 -8.96 -13.23 1.10
N THR A 134 -9.17 -13.83 2.27
CA THR A 134 -8.23 -13.83 3.40
C THR A 134 -6.78 -14.12 3.02
N ARG A 135 -6.55 -15.11 2.13
CA ARG A 135 -5.19 -15.48 1.71
C ARG A 135 -4.48 -14.45 0.82
N CYS A 136 -5.16 -13.39 0.38
CA CYS A 136 -4.61 -12.35 -0.46
C CYS A 136 -3.96 -11.21 0.34
N ALA A 137 -3.96 -11.29 1.67
CA ALA A 137 -3.28 -10.31 2.53
C ALA A 137 -1.78 -10.21 2.24
N PRO A 138 -1.23 -8.99 2.14
CA PRO A 138 0.20 -8.75 2.11
C PRO A 138 0.99 -9.43 3.24
N SER A 139 0.46 -9.47 4.46
CA SER A 139 1.18 -10.06 5.61
C SER A 139 1.21 -11.60 5.64
N LEU A 140 0.41 -12.25 4.78
CA LEU A 140 0.14 -13.69 4.80
C LEU A 140 0.52 -14.41 3.50
N GLY A 141 0.03 -13.92 2.37
CA GLY A 141 0.05 -14.64 1.09
C GLY A 141 1.26 -14.35 0.18
N MET A 142 2.16 -13.49 0.65
CA MET A 142 3.29 -12.95 -0.13
C MET A 142 4.39 -12.49 0.81
N ASP A 143 5.57 -12.19 0.24
CA ASP A 143 6.61 -11.49 0.98
C ASP A 143 6.19 -10.01 1.13
N PRO A 144 5.89 -9.53 2.36
CA PRO A 144 5.45 -8.15 2.57
C PRO A 144 6.52 -7.13 2.16
N PHE A 145 7.80 -7.52 2.11
CA PHE A 145 8.91 -6.61 1.85
C PHE A 145 9.09 -6.28 0.36
N GLU A 146 8.49 -7.06 -0.56
CA GLU A 146 8.66 -6.86 -2.00
C GLU A 146 7.68 -5.85 -2.61
N TYR A 147 6.56 -5.58 -1.93
CA TYR A 147 5.42 -4.89 -2.54
C TYR A 147 5.03 -3.57 -1.87
N ILE A 148 5.62 -3.25 -0.72
CA ILE A 148 5.44 -1.93 -0.10
C ILE A 148 6.18 -0.89 -0.95
N GLU A 149 5.45 -0.04 -1.67
CA GLU A 149 6.07 0.92 -2.58
C GLU A 149 6.89 1.98 -1.82
N GLY A 150 8.20 1.99 -2.05
CA GLY A 150 9.13 2.92 -1.39
C GLY A 150 9.69 2.43 -0.06
N MET A 151 9.47 1.17 0.32
CA MET A 151 9.88 0.65 1.62
C MET A 151 11.35 0.91 1.94
N HIS A 152 12.26 0.57 1.02
CA HIS A 152 13.69 0.68 1.26
C HIS A 152 14.13 2.14 1.39
N GLU A 153 13.58 3.02 0.55
CA GLU A 153 13.86 4.45 0.54
C GLU A 153 13.36 5.12 1.81
N LEU A 154 12.13 4.83 2.23
CA LEU A 154 11.53 5.37 3.46
C LEU A 154 12.29 4.92 4.71
N LEU A 155 12.66 3.64 4.79
CA LEU A 155 13.46 3.11 5.90
C LEU A 155 14.86 3.73 5.92
N ALA A 156 15.45 4.01 4.76
CA ALA A 156 16.76 4.67 4.65
C ALA A 156 16.72 6.13 5.13
N GLU A 157 15.60 6.83 4.92
CA GLU A 157 15.34 8.16 5.48
C GLU A 157 14.96 8.14 6.98
N GLY A 158 14.86 6.95 7.57
CA GLY A 158 14.64 6.77 9.02
C GLY A 158 13.18 6.69 9.44
N TYR A 159 12.23 6.65 8.50
CA TYR A 159 10.82 6.39 8.80
C TYR A 159 10.62 4.95 9.28
N ALA A 160 9.64 4.75 10.16
CA ALA A 160 9.05 3.43 10.38
C ALA A 160 7.90 3.23 9.39
N ILE A 161 7.57 1.98 9.07
CA ILE A 161 6.45 1.64 8.19
C ILE A 161 5.46 0.77 8.96
N ALA A 162 4.18 1.14 8.90
CA ALA A 162 3.07 0.35 9.40
C ALA A 162 2.15 0.03 8.21
N ALA A 163 2.14 -1.22 7.78
CA ALA A 163 1.40 -1.72 6.63
C ALA A 163 0.23 -2.60 7.10
N THR A 164 -1.01 -2.14 6.93
CA THR A 164 -2.22 -2.91 7.27
C THR A 164 -2.66 -3.79 6.11
N ASP A 165 -3.31 -4.93 6.37
CA ASP A 165 -3.95 -5.76 5.34
C ASP A 165 -5.40 -5.37 5.03
N TYR A 166 -6.06 -4.57 5.87
CA TYR A 166 -7.52 -4.34 5.88
C TYR A 166 -8.38 -5.54 6.35
N PRO A 167 -9.63 -5.30 6.79
CA PRO A 167 -10.54 -6.37 7.25
C PRO A 167 -10.86 -7.42 6.18
N GLY A 168 -10.94 -8.68 6.64
CA GLY A 168 -11.20 -9.85 5.80
C GLY A 168 -9.97 -10.37 5.05
N LEU A 169 -8.88 -9.60 5.02
CA LEU A 169 -7.56 -10.02 4.56
C LEU A 169 -6.73 -10.49 5.76
N GLY A 170 -6.00 -11.60 5.58
CA GLY A 170 -5.07 -12.19 6.55
C GLY A 170 -5.75 -12.93 7.71
N VAL A 171 -6.74 -12.31 8.33
CA VAL A 171 -7.63 -12.92 9.34
C VAL A 171 -9.01 -13.17 8.74
N GLU A 172 -9.65 -14.27 9.14
CA GLU A 172 -11.00 -14.61 8.68
C GLU A 172 -12.01 -13.51 9.07
N GLY A 173 -12.80 -13.06 8.09
CA GLY A 173 -13.79 -12.00 8.26
C GLY A 173 -14.38 -11.56 6.91
N ALA A 174 -15.36 -10.67 6.95
CA ALA A 174 -15.88 -10.04 5.74
C ALA A 174 -14.82 -9.09 5.15
N SER A 175 -14.67 -9.13 3.82
CA SER A 175 -13.80 -8.20 3.09
C SER A 175 -14.31 -6.76 3.26
N SER A 176 -13.37 -5.82 3.36
CA SER A 176 -13.67 -4.39 3.36
C SER A 176 -13.40 -3.70 2.03
N TYR A 177 -13.19 -4.43 0.94
CA TYR A 177 -12.68 -3.86 -0.32
C TYR A 177 -13.41 -2.57 -0.76
N LEU A 178 -12.69 -1.45 -0.78
CA LEU A 178 -13.18 -0.10 -1.10
C LEU A 178 -14.30 0.40 -0.18
N LEU A 179 -14.32 -0.06 1.08
CA LEU A 179 -15.13 0.51 2.16
C LEU A 179 -14.27 1.48 2.98
N GLY A 180 -14.54 2.79 2.84
CA GLY A 180 -13.70 3.85 3.39
C GLY A 180 -13.59 3.83 4.91
N ILE A 181 -14.67 3.53 5.65
CA ILE A 181 -14.62 3.48 7.13
C ILE A 181 -13.70 2.35 7.64
N PRO A 182 -13.95 1.06 7.35
CA PRO A 182 -13.13 -0.02 7.88
C PRO A 182 -11.67 0.02 7.39
N GLU A 183 -11.41 0.41 6.13
CA GLU A 183 -10.04 0.53 5.62
C GLU A 183 -9.29 1.69 6.29
N SER A 184 -9.93 2.86 6.45
CA SER A 184 -9.31 4.00 7.14
C SER A 184 -9.04 3.75 8.62
N ASN A 185 -9.98 3.10 9.32
CA ASN A 185 -9.77 2.69 10.71
C ASN A 185 -8.52 1.81 10.79
N SER A 186 -8.38 0.85 9.86
CA SER A 186 -7.24 -0.07 9.83
C SER A 186 -5.91 0.62 9.56
N VAL A 187 -5.88 1.62 8.66
CA VAL A 187 -4.71 2.51 8.40
C VAL A 187 -4.31 3.30 9.65
N LEU A 188 -5.24 3.73 10.49
CA LEU A 188 -4.92 4.47 11.72
C LEU A 188 -4.58 3.51 12.88
N ASP A 189 -5.26 2.39 12.98
CA ASP A 189 -5.14 1.43 14.08
C ASP A 189 -3.84 0.60 13.99
N ILE A 190 -3.28 0.37 12.79
CA ILE A 190 -1.94 -0.24 12.67
C ILE A 190 -0.85 0.68 13.26
N VAL A 191 -1.02 2.00 13.19
CA VAL A 191 -0.09 2.96 13.82
C VAL A 191 -0.18 2.86 15.35
N ARG A 192 -1.40 2.77 15.88
CA ARG A 192 -1.65 2.51 17.30
C ARG A 192 -1.02 1.19 17.75
N ALA A 193 -1.14 0.12 16.95
CA ALA A 193 -0.50 -1.16 17.22
C ALA A 193 1.03 -1.02 17.20
N ALA A 194 1.61 -0.37 16.20
CA ALA A 194 3.06 -0.15 16.08
C ALA A 194 3.65 0.55 17.32
N ARG A 195 2.92 1.52 17.89
CA ARG A 195 3.33 2.24 19.11
C ARG A 195 3.37 1.36 20.37
N ARG A 196 2.72 0.21 20.35
CA ARG A 196 2.71 -0.78 21.46
C ARG A 196 3.79 -1.85 21.31
N ILE A 197 4.55 -1.86 20.22
CA ILE A 197 5.60 -2.85 19.99
C ILE A 197 6.89 -2.43 20.71
N ASP A 198 7.32 -3.27 21.65
CA ASP A 198 8.63 -3.11 22.29
C ASP A 198 9.75 -3.16 21.24
N GLY A 199 10.55 -2.10 21.19
CA GLY A 199 11.66 -1.97 20.24
C GLY A 199 11.31 -1.26 18.92
N ALA A 200 10.04 -0.98 18.62
CA ALA A 200 9.69 -0.22 17.42
C ALA A 200 10.15 1.25 17.51
N GLY A 201 10.09 1.85 18.70
CA GLY A 201 10.61 3.21 18.95
C GLY A 201 9.99 4.27 18.03
N VAL A 202 8.68 4.17 17.83
CA VAL A 202 7.91 5.04 16.93
C VAL A 202 7.18 6.14 17.70
N SER A 203 6.90 7.27 17.03
CA SER A 203 6.18 8.41 17.60
C SER A 203 4.67 8.33 17.34
N ASP A 204 3.95 9.40 17.64
CA ASP A 204 2.56 9.65 17.24
C ASP A 204 2.45 10.42 15.91
N ARG A 205 3.57 10.78 15.28
CA ARG A 205 3.61 11.52 14.01
C ARG A 205 3.48 10.55 12.84
N VAL A 206 2.55 10.85 11.94
CA VAL A 206 2.14 9.95 10.87
C VAL A 206 2.16 10.66 9.53
N VAL A 207 2.79 10.03 8.55
CA VAL A 207 2.56 10.31 7.13
C VAL A 207 1.71 9.18 6.57
N LEU A 208 0.66 9.51 5.84
CA LEU A 208 -0.17 8.51 5.18
C LEU A 208 0.30 8.35 3.73
N TRP A 209 0.53 7.12 3.27
CA TRP A 209 1.00 6.83 1.91
C TRP A 209 0.16 5.70 1.31
N GLY A 210 -0.40 5.89 0.12
CA GLY A 210 -1.23 4.85 -0.50
C GLY A 210 -1.37 4.98 -2.01
N HIS A 211 -1.60 3.85 -2.65
CA HIS A 211 -1.75 3.75 -4.11
C HIS A 211 -3.07 3.05 -4.46
N SER A 212 -3.79 3.54 -5.49
CA SER A 212 -5.01 2.88 -5.99
C SER A 212 -6.07 2.76 -4.87
N GLN A 213 -6.53 1.54 -4.54
CA GLN A 213 -7.35 1.25 -3.35
C GLN A 213 -6.76 1.86 -2.07
N GLY A 214 -5.47 1.62 -1.81
CA GLY A 214 -4.81 2.17 -0.64
C GLY A 214 -4.73 3.68 -0.64
N GLY A 215 -4.74 4.31 -1.83
CA GLY A 215 -4.91 5.75 -1.99
C GLY A 215 -6.26 6.24 -1.45
N GLN A 216 -7.34 5.50 -1.70
CA GLN A 216 -8.65 5.79 -1.10
C GLN A 216 -8.62 5.61 0.43
N ALA A 217 -8.06 4.50 0.92
CA ALA A 217 -7.99 4.19 2.34
C ALA A 217 -7.26 5.28 3.14
N VAL A 218 -6.11 5.77 2.64
CA VAL A 218 -5.34 6.81 3.32
C VAL A 218 -6.01 8.19 3.24
N LEU A 219 -6.74 8.49 2.16
CA LEU A 219 -7.51 9.74 2.08
C LEU A 219 -8.65 9.73 3.11
N PHE A 220 -9.40 8.63 3.24
CA PHE A 220 -10.41 8.49 4.30
C PHE A 220 -9.80 8.55 5.70
N ALA A 221 -8.63 7.94 5.91
CA ALA A 221 -7.91 8.03 7.18
C ALA A 221 -7.58 9.47 7.53
N ALA A 222 -7.13 10.26 6.55
CA ALA A 222 -6.85 11.68 6.74
C ALA A 222 -8.10 12.50 7.10
N GLU A 223 -9.23 12.24 6.42
CA GLU A 223 -10.51 12.91 6.69
C GLU A 223 -11.03 12.61 8.10
N ARG A 224 -10.81 11.38 8.58
CA ARG A 224 -11.38 10.87 9.84
C ARG A 224 -10.44 10.98 11.04
N ALA A 225 -9.15 11.19 10.83
CA ALA A 225 -8.13 11.15 11.89
C ALA A 225 -8.47 12.05 13.09
N ALA A 226 -8.97 13.27 12.85
CA ALA A 226 -9.30 14.20 13.92
C ALA A 226 -10.42 13.72 14.87
N GLU A 227 -11.32 12.85 14.39
CA GLU A 227 -12.41 12.28 15.20
C GLU A 227 -12.04 10.88 15.72
N TYR A 228 -11.55 10.00 14.83
CA TYR A 228 -11.31 8.60 15.14
C TYR A 228 -9.97 8.36 15.88
N ALA A 229 -8.93 9.12 15.54
CA ALA A 229 -7.56 8.94 16.04
C ALA A 229 -6.88 10.27 16.39
N HIS A 230 -7.57 11.07 17.20
CA HIS A 230 -7.15 12.41 17.60
C HIS A 230 -5.81 12.48 18.34
N GLU A 231 -5.33 11.35 18.86
CA GLU A 231 -4.02 11.24 19.50
C GLU A 231 -2.86 11.04 18.50
N LEU A 232 -3.15 10.84 17.21
CA LEU A 232 -2.16 10.76 16.13
C LEU A 232 -2.03 12.12 15.45
N THR A 233 -0.79 12.55 15.20
CA THR A 233 -0.50 13.78 14.46
C THR A 233 -0.25 13.43 13.00
N ILE A 234 -1.27 13.62 12.15
CA ILE A 234 -1.09 13.48 10.70
C ILE A 234 -0.30 14.69 10.18
N GLU A 235 0.89 14.45 9.63
CA GLU A 235 1.80 15.50 9.13
C GLU A 235 1.58 15.79 7.64
N GLY A 236 1.14 14.78 6.88
CA GLY A 236 0.87 14.87 5.45
C GLY A 236 0.25 13.59 4.90
N VAL A 237 -0.35 13.71 3.73
CA VAL A 237 -0.94 12.60 2.97
C VAL A 237 -0.28 12.55 1.60
N ALA A 238 0.19 11.39 1.20
CA ALA A 238 0.70 11.15 -0.12
C ALA A 238 -0.14 10.06 -0.78
N VAL A 239 -0.49 10.26 -2.04
CA VAL A 239 -1.21 9.27 -2.84
C VAL A 239 -0.67 9.17 -4.26
N ALA A 240 -0.73 7.97 -4.83
CA ALA A 240 -0.55 7.75 -6.26
C ALA A 240 -1.79 7.11 -6.87
N ALA A 241 -2.26 7.66 -8.00
CA ALA A 241 -3.45 7.19 -8.73
C ALA A 241 -4.60 6.74 -7.80
N PRO A 242 -5.06 7.59 -6.85
CA PRO A 242 -5.96 7.17 -5.79
C PRO A 242 -7.35 6.83 -6.34
N ALA A 243 -8.00 5.81 -5.77
CA ALA A 243 -9.41 5.50 -6.03
C ALA A 243 -10.37 6.49 -5.33
N ALA A 244 -10.17 7.80 -5.55
CA ALA A 244 -10.79 8.86 -4.76
C ALA A 244 -12.28 9.07 -5.06
N ASN A 245 -12.74 8.78 -6.28
CA ASN A 245 -14.13 8.93 -6.68
C ASN A 245 -14.66 7.62 -7.27
N LEU A 246 -15.32 6.81 -6.43
CA LEU A 246 -15.77 5.48 -6.81
C LEU A 246 -16.94 5.51 -7.80
N ASN A 247 -17.77 6.57 -7.80
CA ASN A 247 -18.83 6.73 -8.81
C ASN A 247 -18.24 6.96 -10.21
N ALA A 248 -17.22 7.83 -10.32
CA ALA A 248 -16.54 8.07 -11.59
C ALA A 248 -15.83 6.79 -12.08
N LEU A 249 -15.04 6.14 -11.21
CA LEU A 249 -14.36 4.89 -11.56
C LEU A 249 -15.31 3.78 -11.97
N MET A 250 -16.41 3.60 -11.24
CA MET A 250 -17.41 2.59 -11.62
C MET A 250 -18.01 2.89 -12.99
N THR A 251 -18.31 4.16 -13.29
CA THR A 251 -18.81 4.57 -14.62
C THR A 251 -17.80 4.26 -15.72
N ASP A 252 -16.53 4.59 -15.49
CA ASP A 252 -15.45 4.46 -16.47
C ASP A 252 -15.10 2.97 -16.71
N ASP A 253 -15.14 2.15 -15.66
CA ASP A 253 -14.54 0.82 -15.68
C ASP A 253 -15.50 -0.35 -15.82
N ILE A 254 -16.76 -0.26 -15.38
CA ILE A 254 -17.67 -1.43 -15.32
C ILE A 254 -17.90 -2.10 -16.69
N VAL A 255 -17.57 -1.39 -17.77
CA VAL A 255 -17.64 -1.82 -19.17
C VAL A 255 -16.38 -2.53 -19.66
N ASN A 256 -15.33 -2.65 -18.84
CA ASN A 256 -14.04 -3.26 -19.17
C ASN A 256 -13.67 -4.40 -18.20
N LEU A 257 -12.55 -5.07 -18.48
CA LEU A 257 -12.08 -6.22 -17.70
C LEU A 257 -11.73 -5.87 -16.24
N SER A 258 -11.10 -4.71 -16.05
CA SER A 258 -10.69 -4.23 -14.74
C SER A 258 -11.90 -3.91 -13.88
N GLY A 259 -12.92 -3.23 -14.42
CA GLY A 259 -14.14 -2.93 -13.66
C GLY A 259 -14.95 -4.16 -13.28
N VAL A 260 -15.05 -5.16 -14.16
CA VAL A 260 -15.68 -6.45 -13.79
C VAL A 260 -14.92 -7.12 -12.64
N THR A 261 -13.58 -7.10 -12.71
CA THR A 261 -12.71 -7.67 -11.67
C THR A 261 -12.90 -6.95 -10.33
N ILE A 262 -12.79 -5.62 -10.32
CA ILE A 262 -12.93 -4.78 -9.12
C ILE A 262 -14.35 -4.91 -8.54
N ALA A 263 -15.38 -4.87 -9.38
CA ALA A 263 -16.76 -5.04 -8.93
C ALA A 263 -17.00 -6.43 -8.32
N SER A 264 -16.27 -7.47 -8.78
CA SER A 264 -16.34 -8.80 -8.16
C SER A 264 -15.80 -8.84 -6.73
N PHE A 265 -14.84 -7.98 -6.40
CA PHE A 265 -14.33 -7.79 -5.04
C PHE A 265 -15.25 -6.91 -4.19
N ALA A 266 -15.79 -5.84 -4.79
CA ALA A 266 -16.61 -4.85 -4.09
C ALA A 266 -18.00 -5.39 -3.71
N ILE A 267 -18.67 -6.12 -4.59
CA ILE A 267 -20.04 -6.64 -4.34
C ILE A 267 -20.16 -7.37 -2.99
N PRO A 268 -19.35 -8.41 -2.70
CA PRO A 268 -19.47 -9.13 -1.43
C PRO A 268 -19.08 -8.29 -0.22
N ALA A 269 -18.13 -7.36 -0.36
CA ALA A 269 -17.74 -6.44 0.71
C ALA A 269 -18.89 -5.48 1.06
N TYR A 270 -19.49 -4.85 0.05
CA TYR A 270 -20.62 -3.94 0.22
C TYR A 270 -21.87 -4.67 0.69
N GLU A 271 -22.11 -5.91 0.21
CA GLU A 271 -23.19 -6.75 0.72
C GLU A 271 -23.02 -7.00 2.23
N ALA A 272 -21.83 -7.41 2.67
CA ALA A 272 -21.57 -7.65 4.09
C ALA A 272 -21.75 -6.38 4.95
N ALA A 273 -21.36 -5.21 4.43
CA ALA A 273 -21.40 -3.96 5.18
C ALA A 273 -22.77 -3.27 5.20
N TYR A 274 -23.57 -3.43 4.15
CA TYR A 274 -24.79 -2.65 3.93
C TYR A 274 -26.09 -3.48 3.86
N ALA A 275 -26.03 -4.81 3.92
CA ALA A 275 -27.24 -5.65 3.84
C ALA A 275 -28.23 -5.39 4.99
N GLU A 276 -27.80 -4.96 6.17
CA GLU A 276 -28.73 -4.56 7.24
C GLU A 276 -29.54 -3.32 6.86
N GLN A 277 -28.93 -2.37 6.14
CA GLN A 277 -29.56 -1.12 5.73
C GLN A 277 -30.45 -1.27 4.50
N TYR A 278 -29.96 -1.96 3.45
CA TYR A 278 -30.64 -2.01 2.15
C TYR A 278 -31.20 -3.39 1.79
N GLY A 279 -30.75 -4.45 2.45
CA GLY A 279 -31.04 -5.84 2.08
C GLY A 279 -30.11 -6.36 0.98
N SER A 280 -29.68 -7.62 1.13
CA SER A 280 -28.79 -8.31 0.17
C SER A 280 -29.36 -8.36 -1.26
N GLU A 281 -30.68 -8.56 -1.42
CA GLU A 281 -31.32 -8.58 -2.74
C GLU A 281 -31.18 -7.22 -3.45
N ALA A 282 -31.36 -6.09 -2.75
CA ALA A 282 -31.22 -4.76 -3.35
C ALA A 282 -29.78 -4.46 -3.78
N ILE A 283 -28.78 -4.96 -3.04
CA ILE A 283 -27.36 -4.78 -3.37
C ILE A 283 -26.97 -5.64 -4.57
N THR A 284 -27.46 -6.87 -4.66
CA THR A 284 -27.11 -7.81 -5.73
C THR A 284 -27.96 -7.66 -6.99
N ASP A 285 -29.09 -6.94 -6.94
CA ASP A 285 -29.99 -6.72 -8.09
C ASP A 285 -29.32 -6.01 -9.28
N VAL A 286 -28.21 -5.30 -9.05
CA VAL A 286 -27.41 -4.65 -10.10
C VAL A 286 -26.71 -5.66 -11.02
N LEU A 287 -26.53 -6.92 -10.57
CA LEU A 287 -25.86 -7.97 -11.32
C LEU A 287 -26.81 -8.68 -12.29
N THR A 288 -26.28 -9.17 -13.41
CA THR A 288 -26.97 -10.21 -14.19
C THR A 288 -26.89 -11.56 -13.47
N PRO A 289 -27.72 -12.55 -13.81
CA PRO A 289 -27.58 -13.90 -13.27
C PRO A 289 -26.20 -14.52 -13.49
N ALA A 290 -25.55 -14.19 -14.63
CA ALA A 290 -24.19 -14.64 -14.92
C ALA A 290 -23.16 -13.93 -14.04
N GLY A 291 -23.31 -12.62 -13.83
CA GLY A 291 -22.49 -11.85 -12.90
C GLY A 291 -22.57 -12.41 -11.49
N LEU A 292 -23.80 -12.52 -10.95
CA LEU A 292 -24.06 -13.06 -9.61
C LEU A 292 -23.46 -14.46 -9.41
N SER A 293 -23.57 -15.34 -10.41
CA SER A 293 -23.00 -16.69 -10.31
C SER A 293 -21.47 -16.71 -10.32
N ALA A 294 -20.82 -15.75 -10.98
CA ALA A 294 -19.38 -15.71 -11.16
C ALA A 294 -18.64 -14.89 -10.09
N THR A 295 -19.33 -13.95 -9.45
CA THR A 295 -18.76 -13.06 -8.41
C THR A 295 -18.01 -13.82 -7.31
N PRO A 296 -18.57 -14.89 -6.69
CA PRO A 296 -17.87 -15.58 -5.61
C PRO A 296 -16.57 -16.26 -6.06
N ASP A 297 -16.55 -16.80 -7.29
CA ASP A 297 -15.38 -17.48 -7.85
C ASP A 297 -14.23 -16.48 -8.12
N MET A 298 -14.54 -15.29 -8.63
CA MET A 298 -13.55 -14.23 -8.83
C MET A 298 -13.08 -13.65 -7.50
N ALA A 299 -14.01 -13.35 -6.58
CA ALA A 299 -13.70 -12.80 -5.26
C ALA A 299 -12.84 -13.73 -4.41
N ALA A 300 -12.95 -15.04 -4.66
CA ALA A 300 -12.11 -16.02 -4.02
C ALA A 300 -10.66 -15.99 -4.50
N LEU A 301 -10.29 -15.35 -5.61
CA LEU A 301 -8.93 -15.36 -6.19
C LEU A 301 -8.10 -14.12 -5.80
N CYS A 302 -6.77 -14.27 -5.78
CA CYS A 302 -5.87 -13.14 -5.51
C CYS A 302 -5.38 -12.49 -6.80
N LEU A 303 -5.47 -11.16 -6.87
CA LEU A 303 -5.14 -10.38 -8.06
C LEU A 303 -3.69 -10.60 -8.48
N LEU A 304 -2.75 -10.55 -7.52
CA LEU A 304 -1.31 -10.59 -7.84
C LEU A 304 -0.81 -11.97 -8.32
N THR A 305 -1.44 -13.05 -7.88
CA THR A 305 -0.95 -14.42 -8.15
C THR A 305 -1.88 -15.23 -9.06
N GLN A 306 -3.14 -14.84 -9.20
CA GLN A 306 -4.18 -15.57 -9.92
C GLN A 306 -4.87 -14.71 -11.00
N ASN A 307 -4.24 -13.62 -11.45
CA ASN A 307 -4.83 -12.67 -12.41
C ASN A 307 -5.38 -13.34 -13.68
N ALA A 308 -4.63 -14.28 -14.26
CA ALA A 308 -5.07 -14.98 -15.48
C ALA A 308 -6.35 -15.81 -15.26
N GLN A 309 -6.55 -16.35 -14.05
CA GLN A 309 -7.76 -17.11 -13.70
C GLN A 309 -8.94 -16.16 -13.51
N ILE A 310 -8.71 -15.02 -12.86
CA ILE A 310 -9.72 -13.94 -12.74
C ILE A 310 -10.14 -13.49 -14.13
N HIS A 311 -9.20 -13.15 -15.01
CA HIS A 311 -9.47 -12.69 -16.36
C HIS A 311 -10.23 -13.74 -17.19
N ALA A 312 -9.89 -15.04 -17.04
CA ALA A 312 -10.61 -16.10 -17.74
C ALA A 312 -12.11 -16.18 -17.36
N ILE A 313 -12.47 -15.77 -16.13
CA ILE A 313 -13.85 -15.70 -15.66
C ILE A 313 -14.50 -14.35 -16.04
N ALA A 314 -13.75 -13.25 -15.94
CA ALA A 314 -14.23 -11.89 -16.15
C ALA A 314 -14.40 -11.52 -17.64
N ASP A 315 -13.48 -11.94 -18.52
CA ASP A 315 -13.48 -11.60 -19.95
C ASP A 315 -14.84 -11.87 -20.64
N PRO A 316 -15.48 -13.05 -20.47
CA PRO A 316 -16.79 -13.31 -21.07
C PRO A 316 -17.93 -12.42 -20.55
N LEU A 317 -17.75 -11.86 -19.34
CA LEU A 317 -18.72 -11.06 -18.60
C LEU A 317 -18.58 -9.56 -18.87
N VAL A 318 -17.55 -9.11 -19.58
CA VAL A 318 -17.42 -7.70 -20.00
C VAL A 318 -18.66 -7.27 -20.79
N GLY A 319 -19.32 -6.18 -20.33
CA GLY A 319 -20.60 -5.70 -20.86
C GLY A 319 -21.82 -6.58 -20.55
N ARG A 320 -21.66 -7.64 -19.75
CA ARG A 320 -22.71 -8.59 -19.35
C ARG A 320 -22.71 -8.91 -17.84
N TYR A 321 -21.82 -8.30 -17.07
CA TYR A 321 -21.68 -8.53 -15.64
C TYR A 321 -22.82 -7.88 -14.84
N VAL A 322 -23.12 -6.61 -15.15
CA VAL A 322 -24.21 -5.84 -14.56
C VAL A 322 -25.39 -5.70 -15.52
N ARG A 323 -26.60 -5.56 -14.98
CA ARG A 323 -27.82 -5.23 -15.74
C ARG A 323 -28.14 -3.73 -15.73
N SER A 324 -27.57 -2.99 -14.79
CA SER A 324 -27.63 -1.53 -14.71
C SER A 324 -26.31 -0.99 -14.20
N ASP A 325 -25.98 0.25 -14.55
CA ASP A 325 -24.76 0.89 -14.08
C ASP A 325 -24.85 1.20 -12.57
N PRO A 326 -23.97 0.62 -11.72
CA PRO A 326 -24.01 0.86 -10.28
C PRO A 326 -23.79 2.33 -9.90
N ALA A 327 -23.04 3.10 -10.69
CA ALA A 327 -22.77 4.52 -10.40
C ALA A 327 -24.02 5.42 -10.53
N THR A 328 -25.08 4.91 -11.18
CA THR A 328 -26.33 5.62 -11.43
C THR A 328 -27.57 4.87 -10.92
N THR A 329 -27.38 3.77 -10.18
CA THR A 329 -28.45 2.92 -9.65
C THR A 329 -28.38 2.85 -8.12
N GLU A 330 -29.49 3.11 -7.43
CA GLU A 330 -29.57 2.93 -5.96
C GLU A 330 -29.71 1.46 -5.56
N PRO A 331 -29.15 1.02 -4.41
CA PRO A 331 -28.43 1.83 -3.42
C PRO A 331 -26.94 2.06 -3.75
N TRP A 332 -26.43 1.50 -4.85
CA TRP A 332 -25.01 1.56 -5.22
C TRP A 332 -24.49 2.98 -5.40
N GLN A 333 -25.23 3.86 -6.06
CA GLN A 333 -24.83 5.26 -6.22
C GLN A 333 -24.54 5.93 -4.87
N THR A 334 -25.43 5.74 -3.89
CA THR A 334 -25.24 6.25 -2.53
C THR A 334 -24.05 5.59 -1.84
N MET A 335 -23.94 4.25 -1.86
CA MET A 335 -22.84 3.54 -1.21
C MET A 335 -21.46 3.92 -1.81
N LEU A 336 -21.36 4.06 -3.13
CA LEU A 336 -20.13 4.51 -3.80
C LEU A 336 -19.78 5.96 -3.44
N GLN A 337 -20.78 6.83 -3.28
CA GLN A 337 -20.58 8.20 -2.85
C GLN A 337 -20.08 8.28 -1.40
N GLU A 338 -20.68 7.50 -0.50
CA GLU A 338 -20.28 7.41 0.91
C GLU A 338 -18.84 6.89 1.07
N ASN A 339 -18.38 6.04 0.15
CA ASN A 339 -17.04 5.45 0.15
C ASN A 339 -16.06 6.13 -0.83
N SER A 340 -16.44 7.28 -1.40
CA SER A 340 -15.54 8.18 -2.14
C SER A 340 -14.89 9.20 -1.22
N ALA A 341 -13.63 9.54 -1.46
CA ALA A 341 -12.89 10.55 -0.71
C ALA A 341 -13.24 11.97 -1.18
N GLY A 342 -12.94 12.97 -0.35
CA GLY A 342 -13.22 14.38 -0.61
C GLY A 342 -14.50 14.88 0.05
N ASN A 343 -15.11 14.09 0.93
CA ASN A 343 -16.31 14.46 1.69
C ASN A 343 -15.98 15.41 2.86
N SER A 344 -14.72 15.43 3.32
CA SER A 344 -14.25 16.36 4.35
C SER A 344 -12.93 17.03 3.95
N PRO A 345 -12.75 18.34 4.21
CA PRO A 345 -11.50 19.03 3.89
C PRO A 345 -10.29 18.45 4.61
N LEU A 346 -9.20 18.24 3.87
CA LEU A 346 -7.91 17.85 4.43
C LEU A 346 -7.15 19.08 4.90
N ARG A 347 -6.76 19.11 6.18
CA ARG A 347 -6.04 20.25 6.81
C ARG A 347 -4.54 20.06 6.88
N VAL A 348 -4.04 19.09 6.13
CA VAL A 348 -2.63 18.73 6.02
C VAL A 348 -2.25 18.75 4.53
N PRO A 349 -0.96 18.91 4.21
CA PRO A 349 -0.51 18.87 2.82
C PRO A 349 -0.80 17.53 2.16
N VAL A 350 -1.14 17.59 0.88
CA VAL A 350 -1.42 16.42 0.06
C VAL A 350 -0.46 16.38 -1.12
N PHE A 351 0.33 15.32 -1.22
CA PHE A 351 1.08 14.97 -2.43
C PHE A 351 0.25 14.01 -3.28
N VAL A 352 0.13 14.30 -4.58
CA VAL A 352 -0.59 13.46 -5.55
C VAL A 352 0.33 13.15 -6.72
N GLY A 353 0.51 11.87 -7.02
CA GLY A 353 1.17 11.37 -8.22
C GLY A 353 0.19 10.69 -9.18
N GLN A 354 0.27 10.97 -10.47
CA GLN A 354 -0.59 10.34 -11.48
C GLN A 354 0.21 9.95 -12.72
N GLY A 355 0.07 8.70 -13.17
CA GLY A 355 0.57 8.29 -14.49
C GLY A 355 -0.35 8.78 -15.61
N GLU A 356 0.20 9.36 -16.68
CA GLU A 356 -0.59 9.89 -17.80
C GLU A 356 -1.11 8.79 -18.74
N ALA A 357 -0.55 7.58 -18.67
CA ALA A 357 -1.00 6.40 -19.41
C ALA A 357 -1.81 5.43 -18.52
N ASP A 358 -2.37 5.93 -17.42
CA ASP A 358 -3.27 5.16 -16.57
C ASP A 358 -4.62 4.95 -17.26
N GLU A 359 -4.98 3.69 -17.47
CA GLU A 359 -6.24 3.27 -18.10
C GLU A 359 -7.23 2.69 -17.07
N LEU A 360 -6.90 2.73 -15.78
CA LEU A 360 -7.75 2.27 -14.69
C LEU A 360 -8.25 3.45 -13.86
N VAL A 361 -7.35 4.15 -13.18
CA VAL A 361 -7.68 5.44 -12.55
C VAL A 361 -7.31 6.52 -13.54
N LEU A 362 -8.28 6.86 -14.40
CA LEU A 362 -8.05 7.81 -15.48
C LEU A 362 -7.45 9.12 -14.96
N PRO A 363 -6.45 9.71 -15.64
CA PRO A 363 -5.83 10.96 -15.20
C PRO A 363 -6.84 12.07 -14.92
N SER A 364 -7.92 12.13 -15.71
CA SER A 364 -9.02 13.09 -15.53
C SER A 364 -9.76 12.93 -14.19
N ALA A 365 -9.88 11.71 -13.66
CA ALA A 365 -10.51 11.47 -12.37
C ALA A 365 -9.64 12.04 -11.24
N THR A 366 -8.34 11.77 -11.26
CA THR A 366 -7.37 12.34 -10.30
C THR A 366 -7.28 13.86 -10.41
N GLU A 367 -7.30 14.42 -11.62
CA GLU A 367 -7.38 15.87 -11.83
C GLU A 367 -8.66 16.48 -11.26
N GLY A 368 -9.80 15.79 -11.40
CA GLY A 368 -11.06 16.18 -10.78
C GLY A 368 -10.96 16.23 -9.25
N TYR A 369 -10.30 15.22 -8.66
CA TYR A 369 -10.06 15.16 -7.22
C TYR A 369 -9.10 16.27 -6.74
N VAL A 370 -8.01 16.53 -7.45
CA VAL A 370 -7.09 17.64 -7.13
C VAL A 370 -7.84 18.97 -7.16
N LYS A 371 -8.67 19.22 -8.17
CA LYS A 371 -9.52 20.41 -8.22
C LYS A 371 -10.45 20.52 -7.02
N LEU A 372 -11.07 19.41 -6.59
CA LEU A 372 -11.90 19.37 -5.38
C LEU A 372 -11.09 19.80 -4.15
N LEU A 373 -9.91 19.21 -3.92
CA LEU A 373 -9.02 19.58 -2.81
C LEU A 373 -8.66 21.06 -2.83
N CYS A 374 -8.38 21.62 -4.01
CA CYS A 374 -8.10 23.06 -4.17
C CYS A 374 -9.32 23.93 -3.81
N THR A 375 -10.54 23.55 -4.20
CA THR A 375 -11.76 24.27 -3.76
C THR A 375 -11.97 24.23 -2.25
N GLN A 376 -11.42 23.21 -1.58
CA GLN A 376 -11.44 23.04 -0.14
C GLN A 376 -10.26 23.74 0.57
N SER A 377 -9.44 24.50 -0.16
CA SER A 377 -8.23 25.17 0.34
C SER A 377 -7.18 24.23 0.93
N THR A 378 -7.14 22.98 0.44
CA THR A 378 -6.09 22.01 0.77
C THR A 378 -4.79 22.41 0.05
N GLU A 379 -3.65 22.29 0.74
CA GLU A 379 -2.33 22.47 0.11
C GLU A 379 -2.01 21.22 -0.71
N VAL A 380 -1.95 21.32 -2.05
CA VAL A 380 -1.73 20.17 -2.94
C VAL A 380 -0.46 20.34 -3.78
N THR A 381 0.41 19.34 -3.74
CA THR A 381 1.52 19.15 -4.70
C THR A 381 1.11 18.06 -5.68
N PHE A 382 1.03 18.35 -6.98
CA PHE A 382 0.50 17.41 -7.97
C PHE A 382 1.47 17.17 -9.12
N HIS A 383 1.96 15.92 -9.22
CA HIS A 383 2.87 15.49 -10.27
C HIS A 383 2.17 14.54 -11.27
N ARG A 384 2.45 14.77 -12.55
CA ARG A 384 2.05 13.90 -13.66
C ARG A 384 3.29 13.22 -14.25
N TYR A 385 3.16 11.94 -14.56
CA TYR A 385 4.25 11.11 -15.07
C TYR A 385 3.92 10.61 -16.48
N PRO A 386 4.57 11.15 -17.53
CA PRO A 386 4.36 10.72 -18.91
C PRO A 386 4.65 9.23 -19.11
N ASP A 387 3.86 8.56 -19.96
CA ASP A 387 4.00 7.14 -20.33
C ASP A 387 3.92 6.13 -19.15
N VAL A 388 3.56 6.59 -17.95
CA VAL A 388 3.41 5.73 -16.76
C VAL A 388 1.98 5.20 -16.67
N THR A 389 1.87 3.88 -16.57
CA THR A 389 0.60 3.15 -16.39
C THR A 389 0.26 3.00 -14.91
N HIS A 390 -0.98 2.58 -14.62
CA HIS A 390 -1.54 2.46 -13.26
C HIS A 390 -0.57 1.80 -12.27
N GLY A 391 -0.15 0.56 -12.56
CA GLY A 391 0.66 -0.24 -11.64
C GLY A 391 2.06 0.31 -11.34
N LEU A 392 2.53 1.29 -12.12
CA LEU A 392 3.83 1.94 -11.92
C LEU A 392 3.72 3.34 -11.32
N ALA A 393 2.52 3.88 -11.12
CA ALA A 393 2.30 5.25 -10.69
C ALA A 393 2.97 5.56 -9.34
N ALA A 394 2.84 4.66 -8.36
CA ALA A 394 3.46 4.81 -7.05
C ALA A 394 5.00 4.84 -7.13
N TYR A 395 5.61 3.92 -7.88
CA TYR A 395 7.06 3.86 -8.07
C TYR A 395 7.62 5.08 -8.82
N ALA A 396 6.89 5.56 -9.84
CA ALA A 396 7.25 6.78 -10.56
C ALA A 396 7.22 8.01 -9.65
N ALA A 397 6.32 8.02 -8.65
CA ALA A 397 6.15 9.11 -7.72
C ALA A 397 7.18 9.15 -6.58
N LEU A 398 7.84 8.03 -6.27
CA LEU A 398 8.77 7.93 -5.13
C LEU A 398 9.86 9.01 -5.10
N PRO A 399 10.56 9.34 -6.21
CA PRO A 399 11.60 10.37 -6.15
C PRO A 399 11.08 11.74 -5.71
N ASP A 400 9.91 12.16 -6.19
CA ASP A 400 9.30 13.44 -5.82
C ASP A 400 8.72 13.37 -4.40
N LEU A 401 8.11 12.24 -4.03
CA LEU A 401 7.64 11.99 -2.66
C LEU A 401 8.77 12.16 -1.65
N LEU A 402 9.94 11.56 -1.89
CA LEU A 402 11.10 11.65 -1.00
C LEU A 402 11.66 13.08 -0.89
N LEU A 403 11.48 13.91 -1.92
CA LEU A 403 11.81 15.34 -1.87
C LEU A 403 10.74 16.16 -1.13
N TRP A 404 9.49 15.73 -1.18
CA TRP A 404 8.36 16.37 -0.52
C TRP A 404 8.32 16.09 1.00
N LEU A 405 8.61 14.86 1.44
CA LEU A 405 8.52 14.45 2.84
C LEU A 405 9.28 15.36 3.83
N PRO A 406 10.56 15.74 3.59
CA PRO A 406 11.29 16.63 4.50
C PRO A 406 10.67 18.03 4.64
N THR A 407 9.82 18.44 3.69
CA THR A 407 9.14 19.75 3.72
C THR A 407 7.96 19.79 4.69
N LEU A 408 7.49 18.64 5.17
CA LEU A 408 6.37 18.56 6.11
C LEU A 408 6.69 19.26 7.45
N GLY A 409 7.95 19.25 7.88
CA GLY A 409 8.44 19.87 9.12
C GLY A 409 8.74 21.39 9.07
N GLY A 410 8.58 22.05 7.92
CA GLY A 410 8.75 23.51 7.78
C GLY A 410 9.17 23.98 6.38
N GLY A 411 9.05 25.29 6.12
CA GLY A 411 9.64 25.98 4.96
C GLY A 411 9.29 25.40 3.59
N ARG A 412 8.01 25.29 3.25
CA ARG A 412 7.57 24.76 1.95
C ARG A 412 7.62 25.84 0.86
N PRO A 413 8.05 25.51 -0.38
CA PRO A 413 7.62 26.25 -1.56
C PRO A 413 6.09 26.31 -1.62
N ALA A 414 5.53 27.29 -2.33
CA ALA A 414 4.08 27.31 -2.54
C ALA A 414 3.66 26.01 -3.24
N ALA A 415 2.58 25.38 -2.75
CA ALA A 415 1.91 24.29 -3.46
C ALA A 415 1.58 24.72 -4.89
N ASP A 416 1.94 23.89 -5.86
CA ASP A 416 1.78 24.14 -7.29
C ASP A 416 0.65 23.31 -7.92
N GLY A 417 -0.02 22.45 -7.14
CA GLY A 417 -1.10 21.61 -7.63
C GLY A 417 -2.44 22.33 -7.81
N CYS A 418 -2.57 23.55 -7.29
CA CYS A 418 -3.80 24.36 -7.35
C CYS A 418 -3.71 25.58 -8.28
N ASP A 419 -2.61 25.72 -9.03
CA ASP A 419 -2.36 26.82 -9.98
C ASP A 419 -2.86 26.52 -11.41
#